data_AF-A0A6A3P8I4-F1
#
_entry.id   AF-A0A6A3P8I4-F1
#
_cell.length_a   1.000
_cell.length_b   1.000
_cell.length_c   1.000
_cell.angle_alpha   90.00
_cell.angle_beta   90.00
_cell.angle_gamma   90.00
#
_symmetry.space_group_name_H-M   'P 1'
#
loop_
_entity.id
_entity.type
_entity.pdbx_description
1 polymer ?
#
loop_
_entity_poly.entity_id
_entity_poly.type
_entity_poly.pdbx_seq_one_letter_code
_entity_poly.pdbx_strand_id
1 'polypeptide(L)'
;VLVSVKKSFNKRLLEVWCEFDWGVDIETVTDEFILGKIDEIISSVKNNSVPDVSALFKENVVVDMTESDVKERMMQFFARSREFIEEQGWQEFFTGKEGLRLKCKLLVESLQPRGLREEVATTVKYQARSAKEDEKELFKVVLAKAFEQDRDFQRRKRSRTKDQSERKKNDTNTHGGDSLQRRSKYRKVERSTGKQAGKGGTAKQNPGKRTTSTPPTGGCLKCKGDHWLVHCPTASDAEKKELL
;
A
#
# COMPACT_ATOMS: atom_id res chain seq x y z
N VAL A 1 -30.23 27.96 25.59
CA VAL A 1 -31.58 27.57 26.06
C VAL A 1 -31.55 26.08 26.30
N LEU A 2 -31.96 25.60 27.49
CA LEU A 2 -32.26 24.17 27.66
C LEU A 2 -33.65 23.93 27.12
N VAL A 3 -33.76 23.07 26.12
CA VAL A 3 -35.05 22.64 25.53
C VAL A 3 -35.46 21.36 26.24
N SER A 4 -36.71 21.26 26.67
CA SER A 4 -37.21 20.08 27.36
C SER A 4 -37.23 18.87 26.42
N VAL A 5 -36.76 17.73 26.93
CA VAL A 5 -36.68 16.46 26.19
C VAL A 5 -38.08 15.96 25.86
N LYS A 6 -38.98 15.90 26.86
CA LYS A 6 -40.41 15.56 26.73
C LYS A 6 -41.13 16.43 25.70
N LYS A 7 -40.77 17.71 25.58
CA LYS A 7 -41.32 18.64 24.58
C LYS A 7 -40.70 18.54 23.18
N SER A 8 -39.56 17.85 23.07
CA SER A 8 -38.86 17.59 21.80
C SER A 8 -39.26 16.26 21.16
N PHE A 9 -39.79 15.33 21.95
CA PHE A 9 -40.35 14.06 21.47
C PHE A 9 -41.67 14.25 20.70
N ASN A 10 -41.93 13.36 19.74
CA ASN A 10 -43.25 13.27 19.13
C ASN A 10 -44.26 12.76 20.16
N LYS A 11 -45.27 13.56 20.52
CA LYS A 11 -46.25 13.24 21.58
C LYS A 11 -46.87 11.86 21.42
N ARG A 12 -47.30 11.48 20.21
CA ARG A 12 -47.95 10.19 19.95
C ARG A 12 -46.99 9.00 20.08
N LEU A 13 -45.71 9.17 19.75
CA LEU A 13 -44.70 8.14 19.98
C LEU A 13 -44.41 7.99 21.48
N LEU A 14 -44.32 9.11 22.20
CA LEU A 14 -44.09 9.12 23.64
C LEU A 14 -45.27 8.50 24.41
N GLU A 15 -46.52 8.78 24.01
CA GLU A 15 -47.72 8.13 24.57
C GLU A 15 -47.63 6.60 24.48
N VAL A 16 -47.28 6.07 23.30
CA VAL A 16 -47.12 4.62 23.08
C VAL A 16 -45.96 4.03 23.89
N TRP A 17 -44.83 4.74 24.03
CA TRP A 17 -43.71 4.26 24.85
C TRP A 17 -44.05 4.25 26.36
N CYS A 18 -44.72 5.30 26.84
CA CYS A 18 -45.23 5.37 28.21
C CYS A 18 -46.21 4.22 28.54
N GLU A 19 -47.17 3.95 27.64
CA GLU A 19 -48.20 2.92 27.82
C GLU A 19 -47.65 1.48 27.69
N PHE A 20 -46.89 1.18 26.63
CA PHE A 20 -46.56 -0.21 26.26
C PHE A 20 -45.17 -0.70 26.68
N ASP A 21 -44.18 0.19 26.86
CA ASP A 21 -42.79 -0.19 27.19
C ASP A 21 -42.44 0.17 28.65
N TRP A 22 -42.88 1.34 29.12
CA TRP A 22 -42.46 1.87 30.42
C TRP A 22 -43.48 1.69 31.55
N GLY A 23 -44.77 1.50 31.24
CA GLY A 23 -45.84 1.31 32.23
C GLY A 23 -46.08 2.54 33.14
N VAL A 24 -45.90 3.75 32.59
CA VAL A 24 -45.98 5.03 33.33
C VAL A 24 -46.95 5.99 32.64
N ASP A 25 -47.54 6.91 33.42
CA ASP A 25 -48.42 7.93 32.86
C ASP A 25 -47.62 9.09 32.24
N ILE A 26 -48.03 9.54 31.04
CA ILE A 26 -47.31 10.58 30.29
C ILE A 26 -47.30 11.94 30.99
N GLU A 27 -48.27 12.29 31.83
CA GLU A 27 -48.20 13.52 32.62
C GLU A 27 -47.06 13.43 33.65
N THR A 28 -46.91 12.27 34.30
CA THR A 28 -45.89 12.03 35.35
C THR A 28 -44.45 11.91 34.85
N VAL A 29 -44.23 11.50 33.59
CA VAL A 29 -42.87 11.34 33.01
C VAL A 29 -42.10 12.66 33.00
N THR A 30 -40.85 12.65 33.46
CA THR A 30 -39.95 13.82 33.43
C THR A 30 -38.88 13.71 32.35
N ASP A 31 -38.14 14.79 32.09
CA ASP A 31 -37.04 14.79 31.12
C ASP A 31 -35.91 13.85 31.58
N GLU A 32 -35.65 13.78 32.89
CA GLU A 32 -34.65 12.89 33.51
C GLU A 32 -35.03 11.41 33.34
N PHE A 33 -36.32 11.07 33.42
CA PHE A 33 -36.80 9.71 33.16
C PHE A 33 -36.58 9.31 31.70
N ILE A 34 -36.90 10.19 30.74
CA ILE A 34 -36.68 9.94 29.32
C ILE A 34 -35.18 9.80 29.01
N LEU A 35 -34.33 10.65 29.60
CA LEU A 35 -32.87 10.53 29.46
C LEU A 35 -32.34 9.22 30.04
N GLY A 36 -32.79 8.81 31.23
CA GLY A 36 -32.43 7.53 31.83
C GLY A 36 -32.85 6.33 30.96
N LYS A 37 -34.01 6.40 30.30
CA LYS A 37 -34.45 5.38 29.33
C LYS A 37 -33.66 5.39 28.02
N ILE A 38 -33.24 6.56 27.54
CA ILE A 38 -32.32 6.66 26.40
C ILE A 38 -30.96 6.03 26.76
N ASP A 39 -30.42 6.30 27.95
CA ASP A 39 -29.15 5.73 28.42
C ASP A 39 -29.24 4.22 28.66
N GLU A 40 -30.38 3.70 29.14
CA GLU A 40 -30.64 2.25 29.26
C GLU A 40 -30.64 1.56 27.88
N ILE A 41 -31.27 2.18 26.87
CA ILE A 41 -31.27 1.68 25.48
C ILE A 41 -29.86 1.76 24.87
N ILE A 42 -29.15 2.87 25.02
CA ILE A 42 -27.79 3.04 24.50
C ILE A 42 -26.84 2.02 25.15
N SER A 43 -26.95 1.80 26.46
CA SER A 43 -26.12 0.85 27.21
C SER A 43 -26.40 -0.60 26.80
N SER A 44 -27.68 -0.98 26.70
CA SER A 44 -28.05 -2.35 26.30
C SER A 44 -27.68 -2.66 24.85
N VAL A 45 -27.90 -1.73 23.91
CA VAL A 45 -27.50 -1.90 22.50
C VAL A 45 -25.98 -2.00 22.35
N LYS A 46 -25.20 -1.19 23.08
CA LYS A 46 -23.72 -1.28 23.06
C LYS A 46 -23.17 -2.55 23.69
N ASN A 47 -23.87 -3.14 24.66
CA ASN A 47 -23.41 -4.31 25.40
C ASN A 47 -23.88 -5.66 24.81
N ASN A 48 -25.00 -5.71 24.10
CA ASN A 48 -25.60 -6.97 23.63
C ASN A 48 -24.89 -7.61 22.43
N SER A 49 -24.03 -6.90 21.71
CA SER A 49 -23.09 -7.52 20.76
C SER A 49 -21.84 -6.65 20.57
N VAL A 50 -20.66 -7.23 20.80
CA VAL A 50 -19.39 -6.63 20.36
C VAL A 50 -19.24 -6.91 18.86
N PRO A 51 -19.21 -5.88 17.98
CA PRO A 51 -19.01 -6.10 16.54
C PRO A 51 -17.57 -6.53 16.24
N ASP A 52 -17.26 -6.90 14.99
CA ASP A 52 -15.86 -7.07 14.59
C ASP A 52 -15.17 -5.71 14.46
N VAL A 53 -14.70 -5.21 15.61
CA VAL A 53 -13.90 -3.99 15.76
C VAL A 53 -12.66 -4.01 14.85
N SER A 54 -12.08 -5.19 14.56
CA SER A 54 -10.90 -5.29 13.70
C SER A 54 -11.24 -5.10 12.23
N ALA A 55 -12.32 -5.72 11.75
CA ALA A 55 -12.81 -5.54 10.39
C ALA A 55 -13.28 -4.10 10.14
N LEU A 56 -14.17 -3.59 11.00
CA LEU A 56 -14.76 -2.25 10.87
C LEU A 56 -13.71 -1.13 10.93
N PHE A 57 -12.77 -1.20 11.88
CA PHE A 57 -11.70 -0.21 11.99
C PHE A 57 -10.78 -0.24 10.77
N LYS A 58 -10.44 -1.43 10.26
CA LYS A 58 -9.60 -1.60 9.06
C LYS A 58 -10.28 -1.18 7.75
N GLU A 59 -11.61 -1.17 7.71
CA GLU A 59 -12.41 -0.69 6.58
C GLU A 59 -12.54 0.84 6.58
N ASN A 60 -12.72 1.46 7.76
CA ASN A 60 -13.05 2.89 7.90
C ASN A 60 -11.84 3.78 8.23
N VAL A 61 -10.75 3.21 8.77
CA VAL A 61 -9.49 3.92 9.10
C VAL A 61 -8.43 3.52 8.09
N VAL A 62 -8.43 4.21 6.94
CA VAL A 62 -7.56 3.92 5.79
C VAL A 62 -6.60 5.08 5.54
N VAL A 63 -5.39 4.76 5.05
CA VAL A 63 -4.38 5.74 4.63
C VAL A 63 -4.76 6.32 3.26
N ASP A 64 -5.02 7.63 3.16
CA ASP A 64 -5.32 8.27 1.88
C ASP A 64 -4.08 8.38 0.98
N MET A 65 -3.90 7.40 0.10
CA MET A 65 -2.79 7.35 -0.85
C MET A 65 -2.86 8.40 -1.98
N THR A 66 -3.87 9.27 -2.01
CA THR A 66 -3.93 10.41 -2.94
C THR A 66 -3.17 11.63 -2.42
N GLU A 67 -3.11 11.84 -1.10
CA GLU A 67 -2.23 12.87 -0.52
C GLU A 67 -0.76 12.53 -0.81
N SER A 68 -0.05 13.51 -1.33
CA SER A 68 1.35 13.45 -1.74
C SER A 68 2.33 13.57 -0.56
N ASP A 69 2.06 14.44 0.41
CA ASP A 69 2.91 14.62 1.58
C ASP A 69 2.78 13.43 2.53
N VAL A 70 3.90 12.73 2.72
CA VAL A 70 3.96 11.51 3.52
C VAL A 70 3.61 11.77 4.99
N LYS A 71 3.94 12.93 5.54
CA LYS A 71 3.66 13.28 6.93
C LYS A 71 2.19 13.64 7.09
N GLU A 72 1.65 14.49 6.23
CA GLU A 72 0.23 14.88 6.25
C GLU A 72 -0.67 13.65 6.14
N ARG A 73 -0.40 12.78 5.16
CA ARG A 73 -1.08 11.48 4.98
C ARG A 73 -1.05 10.58 6.22
N MET A 74 0.07 10.56 6.98
CA MET A 74 0.12 9.83 8.25
C MET A 74 -0.61 10.55 9.39
N MET A 75 -0.61 11.89 9.44
CA MET A 75 -1.35 12.65 10.46
C MET A 75 -2.86 12.47 10.27
N GLN A 76 -3.36 12.53 9.03
CA GLN A 76 -4.75 12.29 8.68
C GLN A 76 -5.22 10.88 9.04
N PHE A 77 -4.39 9.84 8.79
CA PHE A 77 -4.67 8.47 9.23
C PHE A 77 -4.87 8.36 10.75
N PHE A 78 -4.01 9.01 11.55
CA PHE A 78 -4.17 9.04 13.01
C PHE A 78 -5.35 9.91 13.48
N ALA A 79 -5.67 11.01 12.77
CA ALA A 79 -6.86 11.82 13.05
C ALA A 79 -8.15 11.02 12.79
N ARG A 80 -8.30 10.43 11.60
CA ARG A 80 -9.44 9.56 11.23
C ARG A 80 -9.60 8.40 12.21
N SER A 81 -8.51 7.85 12.73
CA SER A 81 -8.56 6.79 13.75
C SER A 81 -9.22 7.21 15.07
N ARG A 82 -9.16 8.50 15.42
CA ARG A 82 -9.75 9.07 16.64
C ARG A 82 -11.21 9.43 16.38
N GLU A 83 -11.47 10.14 15.28
CA GLU A 83 -12.82 10.42 14.79
C GLU A 83 -13.67 9.15 14.73
N PHE A 84 -13.18 8.07 14.11
CA PHE A 84 -13.92 6.82 14.00
C PHE A 84 -14.16 6.14 15.36
N ILE A 85 -13.20 6.19 16.30
CA ILE A 85 -13.41 5.69 17.67
C ILE A 85 -14.49 6.50 18.40
N GLU A 86 -14.57 7.81 18.14
CA GLU A 86 -15.57 8.70 18.72
C GLU A 86 -16.96 8.51 18.07
N GLU A 87 -17.04 8.39 16.74
CA GLU A 87 -18.23 8.07 15.95
C GLU A 87 -18.88 6.75 16.40
N GLN A 88 -18.08 5.72 16.67
CA GLN A 88 -18.57 4.41 17.11
C GLN A 88 -18.81 4.34 18.64
N GLY A 89 -18.40 5.35 19.40
CA GLY A 89 -18.51 5.35 20.86
C GLY A 89 -17.63 4.31 21.56
N TRP A 90 -16.47 3.98 20.98
CA TRP A 90 -15.55 2.93 21.45
C TRP A 90 -14.42 3.45 22.35
N GLN A 91 -14.47 4.70 22.82
CA GLN A 91 -13.38 5.33 23.59
C GLN A 91 -12.95 4.46 24.79
N GLU A 92 -13.91 3.86 25.49
CA GLU A 92 -13.68 3.04 26.69
C GLU A 92 -12.86 1.78 26.40
N PHE A 93 -13.05 1.13 25.25
CA PHE A 93 -12.30 -0.07 24.83
C PHE A 93 -10.79 0.19 24.71
N PHE A 94 -10.40 1.45 24.53
CA PHE A 94 -9.01 1.87 24.34
C PHE A 94 -8.42 2.59 25.55
N THR A 95 -9.11 2.55 26.69
CA THR A 95 -8.60 3.09 27.97
C THR A 95 -7.59 2.15 28.64
N GLY A 96 -6.76 2.72 29.51
CA GLY A 96 -5.75 1.97 30.26
C GLY A 96 -4.70 1.29 29.37
N LYS A 97 -3.89 0.43 29.99
CA LYS A 97 -2.69 -0.12 29.34
C LYS A 97 -3.01 -1.10 28.19
N GLU A 98 -3.88 -2.08 28.42
CA GLU A 98 -4.21 -3.07 27.40
C GLU A 98 -5.16 -2.51 26.33
N GLY A 99 -6.00 -1.51 26.66
CA GLY A 99 -6.82 -0.80 25.67
C GLY A 99 -5.97 0.02 24.70
N LEU A 100 -5.00 0.82 25.20
CA LEU A 100 -4.02 1.49 24.34
C LEU A 100 -3.24 0.50 23.47
N ARG A 101 -2.97 -0.69 24.00
CA ARG A 101 -2.29 -1.77 23.27
C ARG A 101 -3.14 -2.42 22.18
N LEU A 102 -4.45 -2.56 22.40
CA LEU A 102 -5.40 -2.94 21.37
C LEU A 102 -5.50 -1.86 20.28
N LYS A 103 -5.56 -0.57 20.66
CA LYS A 103 -5.56 0.55 19.72
C LYS A 103 -4.32 0.56 18.83
N CYS A 104 -3.13 0.42 19.44
CA CYS A 104 -1.86 0.35 18.70
C CYS A 104 -1.80 -0.85 17.75
N LYS A 105 -2.37 -2.01 18.15
CA LYS A 105 -2.51 -3.18 17.27
C LYS A 105 -3.42 -2.88 16.06
N LEU A 106 -4.61 -2.34 16.29
CA LEU A 106 -5.59 -2.02 15.23
C LEU A 106 -5.04 -1.00 14.23
N LEU A 107 -4.35 0.04 14.71
CA LEU A 107 -3.64 1.01 13.88
C LEU A 107 -2.65 0.30 12.95
N VAL A 108 -1.78 -0.57 13.48
CA VAL A 108 -0.82 -1.33 12.66
C VAL A 108 -1.52 -2.27 11.68
N GLU A 109 -2.54 -3.01 12.10
CA GLU A 109 -3.27 -3.96 11.24
C GLU A 109 -3.96 -3.29 10.04
N SER A 110 -4.32 -2.01 10.19
CA SER A 110 -5.03 -1.18 9.20
C SER A 110 -4.12 -0.38 8.27
N LEU A 111 -2.81 -0.30 8.56
CA LEU A 111 -1.85 0.40 7.69
C LEU A 111 -1.86 -0.17 6.26
N GLN A 112 -1.94 0.75 5.29
CA GLN A 112 -1.78 0.47 3.87
C GLN A 112 -0.63 1.31 3.29
N PRO A 113 0.14 0.81 2.31
CA PRO A 113 0.05 -0.52 1.69
C PRO A 113 0.62 -1.64 2.59
N ARG A 114 0.34 -2.91 2.24
CA ARG A 114 0.74 -4.11 3.02
C ARG A 114 2.20 -4.12 3.51
N GLY A 115 3.15 -3.67 2.68
CA GLY A 115 4.57 -3.63 3.06
C GLY A 115 4.86 -2.69 4.25
N LEU A 116 4.20 -1.52 4.30
CA LEU A 116 4.34 -0.58 5.42
C LEU A 116 3.88 -1.24 6.73
N ARG A 117 2.75 -1.95 6.70
CA ARG A 117 2.26 -2.73 7.84
C ARG A 117 3.26 -3.78 8.29
N GLU A 118 3.82 -4.57 7.38
CA GLU A 118 4.75 -5.65 7.73
C GLU A 118 6.07 -5.13 8.31
N GLU A 119 6.60 -4.02 7.77
CA GLU A 119 7.78 -3.33 8.29
C GLU A 119 7.53 -2.70 9.67
N VAL A 120 6.40 -1.99 9.84
CA VAL A 120 6.02 -1.38 11.13
C VAL A 120 5.76 -2.47 12.18
N ALA A 121 4.96 -3.50 11.87
CA ALA A 121 4.69 -4.61 12.78
C ALA A 121 5.98 -5.31 13.25
N THR A 122 6.93 -5.52 12.34
CA THR A 122 8.25 -6.08 12.66
C THR A 122 9.06 -5.14 13.56
N THR A 123 9.09 -3.84 13.22
CA THR A 123 9.81 -2.81 13.99
C THR A 123 9.26 -2.70 15.41
N VAL A 124 7.93 -2.60 15.57
CA VAL A 124 7.24 -2.54 16.88
C VAL A 124 7.40 -3.86 17.66
N LYS A 125 7.39 -5.02 16.99
CA LYS A 125 7.55 -6.33 17.64
C LYS A 125 8.93 -6.50 18.28
N TYR A 126 10.00 -6.15 17.57
CA TYR A 126 11.38 -6.49 17.94
C TYR A 126 12.22 -5.32 18.44
N GLN A 127 12.05 -4.10 17.88
CA GLN A 127 12.90 -2.94 18.15
C GLN A 127 12.18 -1.92 19.05
N ALA A 128 11.08 -1.33 18.57
CA ALA A 128 10.32 -0.28 19.24
C ALA A 128 9.19 -0.85 20.11
N ARG A 129 9.54 -1.60 21.17
CA ARG A 129 8.53 -2.31 21.98
C ARG A 129 7.54 -1.39 22.72
N SER A 130 7.95 -0.16 23.06
CA SER A 130 7.10 0.87 23.67
C SER A 130 5.96 1.34 22.76
N ALA A 131 6.18 1.35 21.43
CA ALA A 131 5.16 1.67 20.43
C ALA A 131 4.01 0.64 20.33
N LYS A 132 4.01 -0.40 21.19
CA LYS A 132 2.84 -1.26 21.42
C LYS A 132 1.84 -0.63 22.38
N GLU A 133 2.25 0.34 23.20
CA GLU A 133 1.50 0.87 24.34
C GLU A 133 1.44 2.42 24.32
N ASP A 134 2.24 3.07 23.47
CA ASP A 134 2.28 4.52 23.24
C ASP A 134 1.99 4.86 21.76
N GLU A 135 0.86 5.53 21.53
CA GLU A 135 0.39 5.99 20.21
C GLU A 135 1.35 7.01 19.55
N LYS A 136 2.07 7.82 20.33
CA LYS A 136 3.03 8.82 19.83
C LYS A 136 4.33 8.16 19.38
N GLU A 137 4.81 7.15 20.11
CA GLU A 137 5.93 6.32 19.65
C GLU A 137 5.54 5.49 18.41
N LEU A 138 4.31 4.99 18.36
CA LEU A 138 3.79 4.33 17.16
C LEU A 138 3.76 5.27 15.95
N PHE A 139 3.25 6.50 16.12
CA PHE A 139 3.26 7.52 15.06
C PHE A 139 4.68 7.79 14.53
N LYS A 140 5.68 7.91 15.41
CA LYS A 140 7.09 8.09 15.00
C LYS A 140 7.60 6.92 14.15
N VAL A 141 7.32 5.68 14.56
CA VAL A 141 7.73 4.46 13.83
C VAL A 141 7.03 4.37 12.47
N VAL A 142 5.72 4.62 12.43
CA VAL A 142 4.92 4.63 11.20
C VAL A 142 5.43 5.69 10.23
N LEU A 143 5.65 6.92 10.69
CA LEU A 143 6.12 8.03 9.87
C LEU A 143 7.52 7.76 9.30
N ALA A 144 8.45 7.22 10.10
CA ALA A 144 9.78 6.83 9.64
C ALA A 144 9.73 5.77 8.52
N LYS A 145 8.90 4.73 8.68
CA LYS A 145 8.74 3.69 7.65
C LYS A 145 8.00 4.17 6.41
N ALA A 146 7.02 5.06 6.54
CA ALA A 146 6.36 5.69 5.40
C ALA A 146 7.34 6.52 4.56
N PHE A 147 8.27 7.26 5.21
CA PHE A 147 9.33 7.99 4.51
C PHE A 147 10.40 7.08 3.87
N GLU A 148 10.80 6.00 4.54
CA GLU A 148 11.70 5.00 3.94
C GLU A 148 11.09 4.38 2.68
N GLN A 149 9.80 4.04 2.73
CA GLN A 149 9.08 3.43 1.61
C GLN A 149 8.86 4.40 0.44
N ASP A 150 8.44 5.65 0.67
CA ASP A 150 8.30 6.63 -0.42
C ASP A 150 9.65 6.90 -1.08
N ARG A 151 10.70 7.19 -0.30
CA ARG A 151 12.06 7.42 -0.83
C ARG A 151 12.49 6.31 -1.79
N ASP A 152 12.22 5.06 -1.43
CA ASP A 152 12.60 3.91 -2.24
C ASP A 152 11.63 3.67 -3.43
N PHE A 153 10.36 4.05 -3.32
CA PHE A 153 9.45 4.16 -4.47
C PHE A 153 9.90 5.23 -5.47
N GLN A 154 10.23 6.45 -5.03
CA GLN A 154 10.73 7.52 -5.88
C GLN A 154 12.06 7.15 -6.56
N ARG A 155 12.95 6.43 -5.86
CA ARG A 155 14.18 5.85 -6.45
C ARG A 155 13.86 4.87 -7.59
N ARG A 156 12.95 3.91 -7.36
CA ARG A 156 12.51 2.91 -8.38
C ARG A 156 11.76 3.56 -9.55
N LYS A 157 11.04 4.67 -9.31
CA LYS A 157 10.37 5.47 -10.34
C LYS A 157 11.41 6.16 -11.25
N ARG A 158 12.42 6.81 -10.66
CA ARG A 158 13.49 7.50 -11.41
C ARG A 158 14.35 6.58 -12.28
N SER A 159 14.70 5.38 -11.81
CA SER A 159 15.47 4.42 -12.62
C SER A 159 14.68 3.95 -13.85
N ARG A 160 13.41 3.56 -13.67
CA ARG A 160 12.53 3.14 -14.78
C ARG A 160 12.38 4.21 -15.87
N THR A 161 12.27 5.49 -15.49
CA THR A 161 12.22 6.60 -16.46
C THR A 161 13.53 6.73 -17.24
N LYS A 162 14.67 6.56 -16.57
CA LYS A 162 15.99 6.59 -17.23
C LYS A 162 16.11 5.46 -18.26
N ASP A 163 15.82 4.21 -17.87
CA ASP A 163 15.93 3.04 -18.75
C ASP A 163 15.05 3.18 -20.01
N GLN A 164 13.84 3.72 -19.89
CA GLN A 164 12.97 3.99 -21.04
C GLN A 164 13.53 5.09 -21.96
N SER A 165 14.16 6.12 -21.40
CA SER A 165 14.78 7.19 -22.20
C SER A 165 16.02 6.71 -22.97
N GLU A 166 16.80 5.79 -22.39
CA GLU A 166 17.97 5.20 -23.05
C GLU A 166 17.56 4.20 -24.14
N ARG A 167 16.51 3.39 -23.91
CA ARG A 167 15.93 2.53 -24.96
C ARG A 167 15.43 3.34 -26.16
N LYS A 168 14.61 4.39 -25.93
CA LYS A 168 14.10 5.26 -27.01
C LYS A 168 15.22 5.95 -27.82
N LYS A 169 16.36 6.29 -27.20
CA LYS A 169 17.52 6.87 -27.90
C LYS A 169 18.28 5.86 -28.76
N ASN A 170 18.28 4.58 -28.40
CA ASN A 170 18.93 3.55 -29.21
C ASN A 170 18.06 3.16 -30.42
N ASP A 171 16.74 3.07 -30.27
CA ASP A 171 15.83 2.80 -31.39
C ASP A 171 15.90 3.89 -32.46
N THR A 172 15.88 5.18 -32.08
CA THR A 172 16.01 6.29 -33.05
C THR A 172 17.37 6.37 -33.74
N ASN A 173 18.43 5.80 -33.17
CA ASN A 173 19.75 5.69 -33.82
C ASN A 173 19.86 4.49 -34.78
N THR A 174 18.87 3.59 -34.85
CA THR A 174 18.96 2.33 -35.60
C THR A 174 18.18 2.34 -36.93
N HIS A 175 17.41 3.39 -37.22
CA HIS A 175 16.66 3.58 -38.48
C HIS A 175 16.99 4.94 -39.14
N GLY A 176 18.28 5.18 -39.41
CA GLY A 176 18.79 6.44 -39.98
C GLY A 176 19.98 6.23 -40.94
N GLY A 177 19.92 5.20 -41.78
CA GLY A 177 21.01 4.84 -42.68
C GLY A 177 20.87 5.38 -44.11
N ASP A 178 21.24 6.64 -44.35
CA ASP A 178 21.89 7.03 -45.61
C ASP A 178 22.75 8.30 -45.46
N SER A 179 23.75 8.42 -46.33
CA SER A 179 24.45 9.64 -46.77
C SER A 179 24.79 10.74 -45.74
N LEU A 180 26.08 10.88 -45.40
CA LEU A 180 26.94 11.88 -46.07
C LEU A 180 28.39 11.86 -45.55
N GLN A 181 29.34 11.85 -46.48
CA GLN A 181 30.77 11.94 -46.16
C GLN A 181 31.17 13.38 -45.83
N ARG A 182 31.66 13.66 -44.62
CA ARG A 182 32.45 14.89 -44.35
C ARG A 182 33.94 14.58 -44.32
N ARG A 183 34.60 14.89 -45.44
CA ARG A 183 36.05 14.78 -45.69
C ARG A 183 36.80 16.04 -45.21
N SER A 184 38.14 15.96 -45.11
CA SER A 184 39.12 17.08 -45.02
C SER A 184 39.40 17.60 -43.58
N LYS A 185 40.65 17.77 -43.10
CA LYS A 185 42.01 17.63 -43.70
C LYS A 185 43.14 17.57 -42.63
N TYR A 186 44.40 17.45 -43.10
CA TYR A 186 45.71 17.65 -42.42
C TYR A 186 46.32 16.38 -41.75
N ARG A 187 47.26 15.67 -42.39
CA ARG A 187 48.76 15.79 -42.39
C ARG A 187 49.41 15.39 -41.04
N LYS A 188 50.49 14.60 -40.95
CA LYS A 188 51.29 13.74 -41.90
C LYS A 188 51.70 12.46 -41.09
N VAL A 189 52.62 11.53 -41.39
CA VAL A 189 53.79 11.32 -42.28
C VAL A 189 53.71 9.89 -42.90
N GLU A 190 54.63 9.50 -43.81
CA GLU A 190 54.93 8.08 -44.09
C GLU A 190 55.73 7.44 -42.91
N ARG A 191 56.11 6.15 -42.84
CA ARG A 191 56.37 5.03 -43.79
C ARG A 191 56.34 3.71 -42.95
N SER A 192 56.41 2.44 -43.39
CA SER A 192 56.85 1.78 -44.63
C SER A 192 56.14 0.42 -44.86
N THR A 193 56.29 -0.11 -46.09
CA THR A 193 56.32 -1.54 -46.54
C THR A 193 56.00 -2.72 -45.60
N GLY A 194 55.05 -3.57 -46.03
CA GLY A 194 54.88 -4.95 -45.53
C GLY A 194 53.78 -5.73 -46.28
N LYS A 195 54.04 -6.19 -47.52
CA LYS A 195 53.09 -7.04 -48.29
C LYS A 195 53.39 -8.52 -48.09
N GLN A 196 52.35 -9.34 -47.89
CA GLN A 196 52.11 -10.56 -48.68
C GLN A 196 50.64 -11.00 -48.54
N ALA A 197 50.17 -11.86 -49.45
CA ALA A 197 48.79 -12.32 -49.50
C ALA A 197 48.75 -13.84 -49.69
N GLY A 198 47.83 -14.53 -49.01
CA GLY A 198 47.58 -15.96 -49.17
C GLY A 198 46.10 -16.22 -49.47
N LYS A 199 45.83 -16.97 -50.55
CA LYS A 199 44.50 -17.54 -50.83
C LYS A 199 44.42 -18.96 -50.26
N GLY A 200 43.25 -19.33 -49.74
CA GLY A 200 42.93 -20.70 -49.33
C GLY A 200 41.74 -20.66 -48.38
N GLY A 201 40.62 -21.27 -48.75
CA GLY A 201 39.38 -21.16 -47.99
C GLY A 201 38.66 -22.50 -47.82
N THR A 202 37.97 -22.64 -46.69
CA THR A 202 36.92 -23.62 -46.43
C THR A 202 35.82 -22.94 -45.60
N ALA A 203 34.62 -23.53 -45.58
CA ALA A 203 33.41 -22.86 -45.13
C ALA A 203 33.10 -23.02 -43.63
N LYS A 204 32.13 -22.19 -43.17
CA LYS A 204 31.27 -22.25 -41.96
C LYS A 204 31.52 -21.21 -40.86
N GLN A 205 30.40 -20.89 -40.19
CA GLN A 205 30.21 -20.16 -38.92
C GLN A 205 30.26 -18.62 -38.94
N ASN A 206 29.06 -18.02 -38.96
CA ASN A 206 28.81 -16.66 -38.46
C ASN A 206 28.92 -16.65 -36.91
N PRO A 207 29.69 -15.75 -36.29
CA PRO A 207 29.79 -15.68 -34.83
C PRO A 207 28.73 -14.75 -34.20
N GLY A 208 27.90 -15.33 -33.33
CA GLY A 208 27.53 -14.71 -32.05
C GLY A 208 26.62 -13.48 -32.04
N LYS A 209 25.32 -13.63 -32.37
CA LYS A 209 24.29 -12.77 -31.75
C LYS A 209 24.17 -13.18 -30.27
N ARG A 210 24.83 -12.43 -29.37
CA ARG A 210 24.90 -12.74 -27.93
C ARG A 210 23.53 -12.64 -27.24
N THR A 211 22.77 -13.73 -27.21
CA THR A 211 21.76 -13.95 -26.18
C THR A 211 22.47 -14.21 -24.84
N THR A 212 21.93 -13.69 -23.75
CA THR A 212 22.46 -13.93 -22.40
C THR A 212 22.15 -15.37 -21.99
N SER A 213 23.14 -16.25 -22.16
CA SER A 213 22.98 -17.71 -22.06
C SER A 213 22.85 -18.28 -20.64
N THR A 214 22.58 -17.43 -19.64
CA THR A 214 22.20 -17.85 -18.29
C THR A 214 20.68 -17.99 -18.21
N PRO A 215 20.12 -19.20 -17.99
CA PRO A 215 18.71 -19.37 -17.66
C PRO A 215 18.38 -18.76 -16.28
N PRO A 216 17.09 -18.51 -15.97
CA PRO A 216 16.70 -17.88 -14.71
C PRO A 216 16.94 -18.81 -13.52
N THR A 217 17.39 -18.24 -12.39
CA THR A 217 17.64 -18.99 -11.15
C THR A 217 16.36 -19.68 -10.66
N GLY A 218 16.33 -21.02 -10.74
CA GLY A 218 15.13 -21.84 -10.48
C GLY A 218 14.55 -22.54 -11.73
N GLY A 219 15.15 -22.33 -12.90
CA GLY A 219 14.83 -23.04 -14.15
C GLY A 219 13.52 -22.57 -14.81
N CYS A 220 13.15 -23.26 -15.88
CA CYS A 220 11.95 -22.98 -16.66
C CYS A 220 10.68 -23.00 -15.77
N LEU A 221 9.85 -21.97 -15.87
CA LEU A 221 8.64 -21.83 -15.04
C LEU A 221 7.69 -23.03 -15.16
N LYS A 222 7.54 -23.62 -16.36
CA LYS A 222 6.67 -24.77 -16.64
C LYS A 222 7.26 -26.12 -16.21
N CYS A 223 8.54 -26.40 -16.51
CA CYS A 223 9.11 -27.75 -16.40
C CYS A 223 10.43 -27.84 -15.61
N LYS A 224 10.89 -26.74 -14.99
CA LYS A 224 12.12 -26.61 -14.20
C LYS A 224 13.45 -26.96 -14.90
N GLY A 225 13.43 -27.32 -16.18
CA GLY A 225 14.62 -27.53 -17.00
C GLY A 225 15.42 -26.25 -17.23
N ASP A 226 16.69 -26.39 -17.61
CA ASP A 226 17.68 -25.31 -17.65
C ASP A 226 17.57 -24.41 -18.91
N HIS A 227 16.40 -23.79 -19.10
CA HIS A 227 16.07 -22.94 -20.23
C HIS A 227 15.02 -21.88 -19.88
N TRP A 228 14.93 -20.83 -20.68
CA TRP A 228 13.87 -19.82 -20.59
C TRP A 228 12.53 -20.40 -21.08
N LEU A 229 11.42 -20.00 -20.44
CA LEU A 229 10.06 -20.45 -20.77
C LEU A 229 9.69 -20.29 -22.27
N VAL A 230 10.15 -19.22 -22.91
CA VAL A 230 9.97 -18.97 -24.36
C VAL A 230 10.55 -20.07 -25.25
N HIS A 231 11.53 -20.83 -24.75
CA HIS A 231 12.18 -21.96 -25.44
C HIS A 231 11.80 -23.31 -24.83
N CYS A 232 10.76 -23.37 -23.99
CA CYS A 232 10.31 -24.61 -23.37
C CYS A 232 9.62 -25.52 -24.40
N PRO A 233 10.11 -26.76 -24.62
CA PRO A 233 9.52 -27.71 -25.56
C PRO A 233 8.22 -28.36 -25.02
N THR A 234 7.94 -28.22 -23.71
CA THR A 234 6.77 -28.79 -23.03
C THR A 234 5.73 -27.73 -22.61
N ALA A 235 5.84 -26.50 -23.14
CA ALA A 235 4.85 -25.44 -22.95
C ALA A 235 4.23 -25.05 -24.31
N SER A 236 2.90 -25.05 -24.41
CA SER A 236 2.18 -24.48 -25.55
C SER A 236 2.32 -22.95 -25.58
N ASP A 237 2.10 -22.34 -26.74
CA ASP A 237 2.21 -20.88 -26.90
C ASP A 237 1.07 -20.09 -26.20
N ALA A 238 0.05 -20.78 -25.69
CA ALA A 238 -0.92 -20.23 -24.75
C ALA A 238 -0.34 -20.17 -23.33
N GLU A 239 0.15 -21.30 -22.81
CA GLU A 239 0.77 -21.38 -21.48
C GLU A 239 2.02 -20.49 -21.36
N LYS A 240 2.79 -20.34 -22.45
CA LYS A 240 3.90 -19.38 -22.51
C LYS A 240 3.45 -17.93 -22.30
N LYS A 241 2.22 -17.54 -22.68
CA LYS A 241 1.67 -16.18 -22.47
C LYS A 241 1.06 -15.99 -21.09
N GLU A 242 0.61 -17.07 -20.46
CA GLU A 242 0.05 -17.07 -19.10
C GLU A 242 1.14 -17.04 -18.01
N LEU A 243 2.33 -17.59 -18.33
CA LEU A 243 3.46 -17.73 -17.40
C LEU A 243 4.62 -16.74 -17.66
N LEU A 244 4.40 -15.65 -18.44
CA LEU A 244 5.39 -14.58 -18.74
C LEU A 244 5.02 -13.23 -18.12
#